data_AF-A0A2V2N1N8-F1
#
_entry.id   AF-A0A2V2N1N8-F1
#
_cell.length_a   1.000
_cell.length_b   1.000
_cell.length_c   1.000
_cell.angle_alpha   90.00
_cell.angle_beta   90.00
_cell.angle_gamma   90.00
#
_symmetry.space_group_name_H-M   'P 1'
#
loop_
_entity.id
_entity.type
_entity.pdbx_description
1 polymer ?
#
loop_
_entity_poly.entity_id
_entity_poly.type
_entity_poly.pdbx_seq_one_letter_code
_entity_poly.pdbx_strand_id
1 'polypeptide(L)' 'MIAELVAGIGSGFAVLNGVAAYLVYRQYVSLAEVSLEFAGIVAESIIEEDGEIRVDPMVLAGVSMDHLSHVSGLVKWIRW' A
#
# COMPACT_ATOMS: atom_id res chain seq x y z
N MET A 1 -2.69 -29.12 -34.16
CA MET A 1 -3.61 -29.57 -33.10
C MET A 1 -2.98 -29.58 -31.70
N ILE A 2 -2.07 -30.49 -31.33
CA ILE A 2 -1.53 -30.55 -29.94
C ILE A 2 -0.70 -29.29 -29.58
N ALA A 3 0.17 -28.82 -30.49
CA ALA A 3 0.99 -27.63 -30.25
C ALA A 3 0.16 -26.33 -30.11
N GLU A 4 -0.93 -26.20 -30.87
CA GLU A 4 -1.84 -25.04 -30.79
C GLU A 4 -2.63 -25.04 -29.48
N LEU A 5 -3.03 -26.22 -28.98
CA LEU A 5 -3.69 -26.36 -27.69
C LEU A 5 -2.77 -25.92 -26.55
N VAL A 6 -1.50 -26.36 -26.59
CA VAL A 6 -0.47 -25.97 -25.60
C VAL A 6 -0.18 -24.47 -25.66
N ALA A 7 -0.08 -23.89 -26.87
CA ALA A 7 0.12 -22.46 -27.05
C ALA A 7 -1.08 -21.63 -26.54
N GLY A 8 -2.31 -22.09 -26.79
CA GLY A 8 -3.53 -21.46 -26.28
C GLY A 8 -3.57 -21.44 -24.76
N ILE A 9 -3.29 -22.57 -24.12
CA ILE A 9 -3.22 -22.68 -22.65
C ILE A 9 -2.10 -21.78 -22.10
N GLY A 10 -0.91 -21.79 -22.69
CA GLY A 10 0.22 -20.97 -22.26
C GLY A 10 -0.06 -19.47 -22.33
N SER A 11 -0.72 -19.01 -23.40
CA SER A 11 -1.12 -17.60 -23.54
C SER A 11 -2.14 -17.18 -22.48
N GLY A 12 -3.10 -18.05 -22.15
CA GLY A 12 -4.05 -17.81 -21.06
C GLY A 12 -3.37 -17.66 -19.70
N PHE A 13 -2.40 -18.52 -19.37
CA PHE A 13 -1.61 -18.39 -18.15
C PHE A 13 -0.79 -17.09 -18.11
N ALA A 14 -0.22 -16.68 -19.23
CA ALA A 14 0.54 -15.42 -19.30
C ALA A 14 -0.35 -14.21 -19.02
N VAL A 15 -1.56 -14.17 -19.59
CA VAL A 15 -2.53 -13.09 -19.33
C VAL A 15 -2.95 -13.06 -17.87
N LEU A 16 -3.28 -14.21 -17.28
CA LEU A 16 -3.65 -14.28 -15.86
C LEU A 16 -2.53 -13.79 -14.94
N ASN A 17 -1.28 -14.18 -15.21
CA ASN A 17 -0.12 -13.68 -14.46
C ASN A 17 0.08 -12.18 -14.64
N GLY A 18 -0.12 -11.65 -15.85
CA GLY A 18 -0.04 -10.20 -16.11
C GLY A 18 -1.09 -9.42 -15.32
N VAL A 19 -2.33 -9.91 -15.29
CA VAL A 19 -3.43 -9.32 -14.50
C VAL A 19 -3.11 -9.38 -13.01
N ALA A 20 -2.65 -10.53 -12.51
CA ALA A 20 -2.27 -10.68 -11.10
C ALA A 20 -1.13 -9.71 -10.72
N ALA A 21 -0.08 -9.62 -11.54
CA ALA A 21 1.02 -8.70 -11.32
C ALA A 21 0.55 -7.24 -11.32
N TYR A 22 -0.36 -6.87 -12.22
CA TYR A 22 -0.93 -5.52 -12.27
C TYR A 22 -1.75 -5.18 -11.01
N LEU A 23 -2.57 -6.12 -10.51
CA LEU A 23 -3.35 -5.92 -9.28
C LEU A 23 -2.43 -5.75 -8.07
N VAL A 24 -1.40 -6.58 -7.96
CA VAL A 24 -0.38 -6.48 -6.90
C VAL A 24 0.36 -5.14 -6.99
N TYR A 25 0.79 -4.73 -8.18
CA TYR A 25 1.42 -3.43 -8.40
C TYR A 25 0.54 -2.28 -7.94
N ARG A 26 -0.74 -2.25 -8.37
CA ARG A 26 -1.70 -1.22 -7.96
C ARG A 26 -1.83 -1.14 -6.44
N GLN A 27 -1.84 -2.28 -5.76
CA GLN A 27 -1.96 -2.35 -4.32
C GLN A 27 -0.71 -1.80 -3.61
N TYR A 28 0.49 -2.11 -4.12
CA TYR A 28 1.74 -1.55 -3.59
C TYR A 28 1.80 -0.04 -3.74
N VAL A 29 1.35 0.50 -4.88
CA VAL A 29 1.26 1.96 -5.09
C VAL A 29 0.32 2.59 -4.06
N SER A 30 -0.88 2.02 -3.88
CA SER A 30 -1.84 2.52 -2.88
C SER A 30 -1.29 2.47 -1.45
N LEU A 31 -0.54 1.41 -1.11
CA LEU A 31 0.10 1.31 0.21
C LEU A 31 1.18 2.39 0.39
N ALA A 32 1.97 2.64 -0.65
CA ALA A 32 3.01 3.67 -0.63
C ALA A 32 2.41 5.08 -0.48
N GLU A 33 1.30 5.37 -1.18
CA GLU A 33 0.58 6.66 -1.06
C GLU A 33 0.12 6.90 0.39
N VAL A 34 -0.56 5.91 0.99
CA VAL A 34 -1.05 5.99 2.37
C VAL A 34 0.09 6.13 3.38
N SER A 35 1.23 5.47 3.14
CA SER A 35 2.43 5.65 3.98
C SER A 35 3.07 7.02 3.82
N LEU A 36 3.06 7.59 2.61
CA LEU A 36 3.62 8.93 2.36
C LEU A 36 2.77 10.02 3.01
N GLU A 37 1.44 9.89 2.93
CA GLU A 37 0.48 10.78 3.60
C GLU A 37 0.69 10.76 5.12
N PHE A 38 0.82 9.56 5.71
CA PHE A 38 1.12 9.41 7.13
C PHE A 38 2.44 10.07 7.53
N ALA A 39 3.50 9.87 6.74
CA ALA A 39 4.79 10.51 7.00
C ALA A 39 4.70 12.05 6.95
N GLY A 40 3.90 12.59 6.03
CA GLY A 40 3.60 14.02 5.95
C GLY A 40 2.93 14.55 7.22
N ILE A 41 1.88 13.86 7.69
CA ILE A 41 1.17 14.25 8.93
C ILE A 41 2.09 14.17 10.15
N VAL A 42 2.93 13.14 10.25
CA VAL A 42 3.92 13.04 11.33
C VAL A 42 4.89 14.22 11.27
N ALA A 43 5.38 14.58 10.08
CA ALA A 43 6.27 15.73 9.92
C ALA A 43 5.60 17.05 10.30
N GLU A 44 4.32 17.26 9.96
CA GLU A 44 3.56 18.45 10.33
C GLU A 44 3.20 18.50 11.82
N SER A 45 3.04 17.33 12.46
CA SER A 45 2.77 17.23 13.90
C SER A 45 3.99 17.56 14.77
N ILE A 46 5.17 17.60 14.17
CA ILE A 46 6.41 18.03 14.81
C ILE A 46 6.50 19.54 14.68
N ILE A 47 6.20 20.24 15.77
CA ILE A 47 6.34 21.70 15.87
C ILE A 47 7.67 21.97 16.59
N GLU A 48 8.55 22.75 15.96
CA GLU A 48 9.75 23.27 16.60
C GLU A 48 9.46 24.67 17.14
N GLU A 49 9.30 24.80 18.46
CA GLU A 49 9.20 26.09 19.15
C GLU A 49 10.46 26.31 20.00
N ASP A 50 11.19 27.39 19.74
CA ASP A 50 12.38 27.80 20.52
C ASP A 50 13.47 26.72 20.67
N GLY A 51 13.63 25.85 19.65
CA GLY A 51 14.59 24.74 19.67
C GLY A 51 14.12 23.52 20.48
N GLU A 52 12.89 23.54 20.98
CA GLU A 52 12.23 22.42 21.64
C GLU A 52 11.25 21.76 20.66
N ILE A 53 11.43 20.46 20.45
CA ILE A 53 10.55 19.65 19.59
C ILE A 53 9.29 19.31 20.39
N ARG A 54 8.15 19.85 19.95
CA ARG A 54 6.83 19.53 20.49
C ARG A 54 6.05 18.69 19.50
N VAL A 55 5.54 17.56 19.98
CA VAL A 55 4.67 16.65 19.21
C VAL A 55 3.33 16.60 19.92
N ASP A 56 2.22 16.75 19.20
CA ASP A 56 0.90 16.49 19.75
C ASP A 56 0.65 14.96 19.76
N PRO A 57 0.71 14.29 20.93
CA PRO A 57 0.58 12.85 21.01
C PRO A 57 -0.83 12.37 20.69
N MET A 58 -1.85 13.22 20.85
CA MET A 58 -3.25 12.85 20.60
C MET A 58 -3.54 12.80 19.10
N VAL A 59 -3.04 13.80 18.36
CA VAL A 59 -3.11 13.82 16.90
C VAL A 59 -2.32 12.64 16.32
N LEU A 60 -1.10 12.41 16.83
CA LEU A 60 -0.26 11.31 16.37
C LEU A 60 -0.90 9.94 16.61
N ALA A 61 -1.53 9.73 17.78
CA ALA A 61 -2.22 8.48 18.12
C ALA A 61 -3.46 8.26 17.24
N GLY A 62 -4.26 9.28 17.00
CA GLY A 62 -5.45 9.20 16.14
C GLY A 62 -5.07 8.83 14.70
N VAL A 63 -4.11 9.55 14.13
CA VAL A 63 -3.63 9.35 12.76
C VAL A 63 -2.93 7.99 12.62
N SER A 64 -2.16 7.56 13.63
CA SER A 64 -1.52 6.23 13.63
C SER A 64 -2.53 5.09 13.63
N MET A 65 -3.62 5.21 14.41
CA MET A 65 -4.66 4.19 14.44
C MET A 65 -5.43 4.11 13.13
N ASP A 66 -5.73 5.26 12.52
CA ASP A 66 -6.39 5.32 11.21
C ASP A 66 -5.49 4.70 10.11
N HIS A 67 -4.21 5.10 10.09
CA HIS A 67 -3.21 4.54 9.18
C HIS A 67 -3.04 3.03 9.32
N LEU A 68 -2.94 2.51 10.55
CA LEU A 68 -2.85 1.07 10.82
C LEU A 68 -4.11 0.33 10.35
N SER A 69 -5.28 0.93 10.47
CA SER A 69 -6.54 0.33 10.01
C SER A 69 -6.58 0.22 8.47
N HIS A 70 -6.16 1.27 7.76
CA HIS A 70 -6.07 1.29 6.31
C HIS A 70 -5.01 0.31 5.78
N VAL A 71 -3.81 0.33 6.35
CA VAL A 71 -2.72 -0.60 6.01
C VAL A 71 -3.14 -2.05 6.26
N SER A 72 -3.81 -2.33 7.38
CA SER A 72 -4.34 -3.66 7.69
C SER A 72 -5.36 -4.13 6.65
N GLY A 73 -6.24 -3.24 6.20
CA GLY A 73 -7.19 -3.52 5.11
C GLY A 73 -6.48 -3.86 3.79
N LEU A 74 -5.48 -3.05 3.41
CA LEU A 74 -4.72 -3.24 2.18
C LEU A 74 -3.85 -4.51 2.21
N VAL A 75 -3.24 -4.83 3.35
CA VAL A 75 -2.38 -6.00 3.53
C VAL A 75 -3.19 -7.30 3.58
N LYS A 76 -4.39 -7.30 4.18
CA LYS A 76 -5.30 -8.47 4.15
C LYS A 76 -5.62 -8.90 2.73
N TRP A 77 -5.70 -7.96 1.79
CA TRP A 77 -5.94 -8.22 0.37
C TRP A 77 -4.73 -8.82 -0.36
N ILE A 78 -3.51 -8.58 0.11
CA ILE A 78 -2.27 -9.13 -0.47
C ILE A 78 -1.98 -10.55 0.06
N ARG A 79 -2.42 -10.83 1.29
CA ARG A 79 -2.14 -12.10 1.99
C ARG A 79 -3.11 -13.25 1.66
N TRP A 80 -4.08 -13.02 0.78
CA TRP A 80 -5.08 -13.99 0.33
C TRP A 80 -5.03 -14.17 -1.19
#